data_AF-A0A7S1RFB6-F1
#
_entry.id   AF-A0A7S1RFB6-F1
#
_cell.length_a   1.000
_cell.length_b   1.000
_cell.length_c   1.000
_cell.angle_alpha   90.00
_cell.angle_beta   90.00
_cell.angle_gamma   90.00
#
_symmetry.space_group_name_H-M   'P 1'
#
loop_
_entity.id
_entity.type
_entity.pdbx_description
1 polymer ?
#
loop_
_entity_poly.entity_id
_entity_poly.type
_entity_poly.pdbx_seq_one_letter_code
_entity_poly.pdbx_strand_id
1 'polypeptide(L)'
;EEPEVGSLPMWSVPDGTAPNADGEMAFNAVDLDDLGGGREDEDIAERLSRVLLQRLERLRGWLQRGMVSVELHCRQVTLDTAVVRWIAGMRPWTMSWSNVLDYMAPKVFHRLARACSANGDTIHYGYSMNWGAETYGTCIMDTDNLAVRADVIKGAHDMLQMTSTVAPGGHLLLLPPFDTPLNYTGYYLAMLLHKHWVRHFFAAERAGPGVQVGCTQMHTYNPLAHNSVRLTMLWTYDESIQLQDQATGSEVSADMDMPADCNTS
;
A
#
# COMPACT_ATOMS: atom_id res chain seq x y z
N GLU A 1 -27.02 7.63 -17.48
CA GLU A 1 -26.84 8.82 -16.64
C GLU A 1 -25.55 8.63 -15.88
N GLU A 2 -24.66 9.62 -15.92
CA GLU A 2 -23.44 9.60 -15.11
C GLU A 2 -23.80 9.76 -13.64
N PRO A 3 -23.23 8.96 -12.73
CA PRO A 3 -23.55 9.04 -11.31
C PRO A 3 -23.01 10.33 -10.70
N GLU A 4 -23.88 11.14 -10.08
CA GLU A 4 -23.46 12.34 -9.32
C GLU A 4 -22.73 11.99 -8.02
N VAL A 5 -22.97 10.79 -7.49
CA VAL A 5 -22.34 10.26 -6.28
C VAL A 5 -21.95 8.81 -6.50
N GLY A 6 -20.84 8.41 -5.87
CA GLY A 6 -20.39 7.03 -5.95
C GLY A 6 -21.37 6.06 -5.28
N SER A 7 -21.58 4.89 -5.87
CA SER A 7 -22.32 3.82 -5.20
C SER A 7 -21.56 3.36 -3.96
N LEU A 8 -22.30 2.90 -2.93
CA LEU A 8 -21.70 2.47 -1.66
C LEU A 8 -20.67 1.34 -1.82
N PRO A 9 -20.90 0.32 -2.68
CA PRO A 9 -19.88 -0.69 -2.97
C PRO A 9 -18.81 -0.20 -3.96
N MET A 10 -18.86 1.06 -4.37
CA MET A 10 -17.96 1.69 -5.31
C MET A 10 -17.98 1.09 -6.72
N TRP A 11 -19.05 0.44 -7.18
CA TRP A 11 -19.14 -0.02 -8.59
C TRP A 11 -19.23 1.12 -9.61
N SER A 12 -19.62 2.31 -9.15
CA SER A 12 -19.80 3.51 -9.95
C SER A 12 -19.35 4.72 -9.13
N VAL A 13 -18.60 5.65 -9.74
CA VAL A 13 -18.22 6.94 -9.16
C VAL A 13 -18.32 8.02 -10.23
N PRO A 14 -18.41 9.30 -9.84
CA PRO A 14 -18.38 10.40 -10.80
C PRO A 14 -17.07 10.44 -11.59
N ASP A 15 -17.17 10.85 -12.86
CA ASP A 15 -16.02 11.04 -13.73
C ASP A 15 -15.01 12.02 -13.14
N GLY A 16 -13.73 11.74 -13.36
CA GLY A 16 -12.62 12.55 -12.82
C GLY A 16 -12.27 12.26 -11.35
N THR A 17 -12.92 11.29 -10.71
CA THR A 17 -12.50 10.79 -9.39
C THR A 17 -11.16 10.06 -9.53
N ALA A 18 -10.03 10.71 -9.24
CA ALA A 18 -8.72 10.05 -9.22
C ALA A 18 -8.60 9.08 -8.01
N PRO A 19 -7.94 7.91 -8.16
CA PRO A 19 -7.27 7.37 -9.34
C PRO A 19 -8.18 6.46 -10.22
N ASN A 20 -9.49 6.71 -10.26
CA ASN A 20 -10.52 5.67 -10.40
C ASN A 20 -11.46 5.87 -11.61
N ALA A 21 -10.93 6.18 -12.79
CA ALA A 21 -11.74 6.43 -13.99
C ALA A 21 -12.26 5.14 -14.69
N ASP A 22 -11.70 3.96 -14.40
CA ASP A 22 -11.84 2.77 -15.27
C ASP A 22 -12.65 1.60 -14.65
N GLY A 23 -13.58 1.85 -13.71
CA GLY A 23 -14.58 0.83 -13.29
C GLY A 23 -14.10 -0.29 -12.35
N GLU A 24 -12.82 -0.33 -11.95
CA GLU A 24 -12.23 -1.36 -11.07
C GLU A 24 -12.32 -1.06 -9.56
N MET A 25 -13.16 -0.11 -9.20
CA MET A 25 -13.11 0.59 -7.93
C MET A 25 -13.40 -0.25 -6.70
N ALA A 26 -14.26 -1.24 -6.85
CA ALA A 26 -14.62 -2.11 -5.75
C ALA A 26 -13.45 -3.06 -5.37
N PHE A 27 -12.67 -3.49 -6.37
CA PHE A 27 -11.52 -4.39 -6.18
C PHE A 27 -10.30 -3.69 -5.58
N ASN A 28 -10.19 -2.37 -5.70
CA ASN A 28 -9.17 -1.57 -5.00
C ASN A 28 -9.49 -1.35 -3.50
N ALA A 29 -10.76 -1.53 -3.10
CA ALA A 29 -11.24 -1.24 -1.75
C ALA A 29 -11.23 -2.47 -0.81
N VAL A 30 -11.01 -3.67 -1.35
CA VAL A 30 -11.09 -4.94 -0.64
C VAL A 30 -9.87 -5.78 -0.98
N ASP A 31 -9.20 -6.32 0.05
CA ASP A 31 -8.08 -7.23 -0.16
C ASP A 31 -8.60 -8.61 -0.57
N LEU A 32 -7.86 -9.37 -1.37
CA LEU A 32 -8.27 -10.72 -1.77
C LEU A 32 -8.53 -11.64 -0.56
N ASP A 33 -7.84 -11.42 0.55
CA ASP A 33 -8.04 -12.20 1.79
C ASP A 33 -9.46 -12.01 2.36
N ASP A 34 -10.07 -10.83 2.17
CA ASP A 34 -11.46 -10.58 2.53
C ASP A 34 -12.44 -11.36 1.63
N LEU A 35 -11.99 -11.74 0.44
CA LEU A 35 -12.67 -12.62 -0.49
C LEU A 35 -12.28 -14.10 -0.28
N GLY A 36 -11.55 -14.45 0.79
CA GLY A 36 -11.23 -15.84 1.12
C GLY A 36 -12.41 -16.61 1.75
N GLY A 37 -12.64 -17.88 1.38
CA GLY A 37 -13.62 -18.76 2.04
C GLY A 37 -15.07 -18.72 1.52
N GLY A 38 -15.28 -18.20 0.31
CA GLY A 38 -16.57 -18.28 -0.39
C GLY A 38 -16.73 -19.61 -1.10
N ARG A 39 -17.94 -19.85 -1.61
CA ARG A 39 -18.21 -21.04 -2.42
C ARG A 39 -17.72 -20.78 -3.85
N GLU A 40 -17.27 -21.83 -4.54
CA GLU A 40 -16.79 -21.72 -5.93
C GLU A 40 -17.89 -21.24 -6.91
N ASP A 41 -19.17 -21.38 -6.54
CA ASP A 41 -20.33 -20.94 -7.31
C ASP A 41 -20.83 -19.53 -6.97
N GLU A 42 -20.16 -18.82 -6.04
CA GLU A 42 -20.58 -17.49 -5.61
C GLU A 42 -20.04 -16.39 -6.54
N ASP A 43 -20.91 -15.44 -6.91
CA ASP A 43 -20.52 -14.25 -7.67
C ASP A 43 -19.59 -13.34 -6.84
N ILE A 44 -18.38 -13.11 -7.37
CA ILE A 44 -17.34 -12.34 -6.68
C ILE A 44 -17.76 -10.88 -6.46
N ALA A 45 -18.54 -10.28 -7.38
CA ALA A 45 -19.02 -8.91 -7.26
C ALA A 45 -20.13 -8.79 -6.22
N GLU A 46 -21.07 -9.74 -6.16
CA GLU A 46 -22.08 -9.78 -5.10
C GLU A 46 -21.44 -9.94 -3.73
N ARG A 47 -20.44 -10.82 -3.64
CA ARG A 47 -19.71 -11.05 -2.39
C ARG A 47 -18.96 -9.81 -1.93
N LEU A 48 -18.22 -9.17 -2.84
CA LEU A 48 -17.49 -7.95 -2.54
C LEU A 48 -18.44 -6.84 -2.07
N SER A 49 -19.58 -6.69 -2.74
CA SER A 49 -20.64 -5.77 -2.34
C SER A 49 -21.12 -6.03 -0.92
N ARG A 50 -21.33 -7.31 -0.58
CA ARG A 50 -21.76 -7.73 0.75
C ARG A 50 -20.73 -7.37 1.82
N VAL A 51 -19.45 -7.61 1.57
CA VAL A 51 -18.35 -7.27 2.49
C VAL A 51 -18.31 -5.76 2.75
N LEU A 52 -18.36 -4.94 1.68
CA LEU A 52 -18.35 -3.49 1.80
C LEU A 52 -19.58 -2.95 2.56
N LEU A 53 -20.77 -3.43 2.23
CA LEU A 53 -22.01 -3.02 2.90
C LEU A 53 -22.03 -3.43 4.38
N GLN A 54 -21.51 -4.60 4.74
CA GLN A 54 -21.37 -5.03 6.14
C GLN A 54 -20.41 -4.10 6.92
N ARG A 55 -19.29 -3.70 6.31
CA ARG A 55 -18.34 -2.75 6.91
C ARG A 55 -18.98 -1.38 7.13
N LEU A 56 -19.73 -0.88 6.15
CA LEU A 56 -20.46 0.39 6.23
C LEU A 56 -21.55 0.37 7.30
N GLU A 57 -22.33 -0.71 7.39
CA GLU A 57 -23.36 -0.83 8.42
C GLU A 57 -22.74 -0.87 9.83
N ARG A 58 -21.58 -1.51 9.99
CA ARG A 58 -20.83 -1.47 11.25
C ARG A 58 -20.37 -0.06 11.60
N LEU A 59 -19.79 0.67 10.65
CA LEU A 59 -19.36 2.07 10.85
C LEU A 59 -20.54 2.97 11.21
N ARG A 60 -21.65 2.84 10.49
CA ARG A 60 -22.91 3.53 10.79
C ARG A 60 -23.36 3.23 12.22
N GLY A 61 -23.33 1.96 12.63
CA GLY A 61 -23.67 1.57 14.00
C GLY A 61 -22.77 2.22 15.05
N TRP A 62 -21.47 2.36 14.78
CA TRP A 62 -20.54 3.08 15.67
C TRP A 62 -20.82 4.58 15.74
N LEU A 63 -21.12 5.21 14.61
CA LEU A 63 -21.51 6.63 14.55
C LEU A 63 -22.80 6.88 15.34
N GLN A 64 -23.83 6.06 15.15
CA GLN A 64 -25.12 6.20 15.83
C GLN A 64 -25.02 6.01 17.35
N ARG A 65 -24.07 5.19 17.82
CA ARG A 65 -23.79 4.98 19.25
C ARG A 65 -22.84 6.03 19.85
N GLY A 66 -22.35 6.99 19.05
CA GLY A 66 -21.35 7.96 19.49
C GLY A 66 -19.98 7.35 19.81
N MET A 67 -19.69 6.13 19.32
CA MET A 67 -18.39 5.49 19.50
C MET A 67 -17.33 6.05 18.55
N VAL A 68 -17.76 6.67 17.45
CA VAL A 68 -16.91 7.32 16.46
C VAL A 68 -17.51 8.70 16.17
N SER A 69 -16.66 9.70 16.06
CA SER A 69 -16.99 11.04 15.55
C SER A 69 -16.04 11.35 14.39
N VAL A 70 -16.58 11.97 13.33
CA VAL A 70 -15.79 12.36 12.16
C VAL A 70 -15.90 13.86 11.99
N GLU A 71 -14.74 14.53 11.92
CA GLU A 71 -14.65 15.95 11.63
C GLU A 71 -13.83 16.16 10.36
N LEU A 72 -14.37 16.95 9.43
CA LEU A 72 -13.70 17.27 8.17
C LEU A 72 -13.14 18.69 8.23
N HIS A 73 -11.83 18.81 8.09
CA HIS A 73 -11.10 20.07 8.14
C HIS A 73 -10.39 20.31 6.81
N CYS A 74 -10.93 21.19 5.97
CA CYS A 74 -10.28 21.57 4.71
C CYS A 74 -9.19 22.63 4.99
N ARG A 75 -7.97 22.18 5.26
CA ARG A 75 -6.82 23.03 5.57
C ARG A 75 -5.53 22.45 5.00
N GLN A 76 -4.61 23.33 4.61
CA GLN A 76 -3.27 22.92 4.22
C GLN A 76 -2.40 22.67 5.46
N VAL A 77 -1.68 21.55 5.48
CA VAL A 77 -0.78 21.16 6.57
C VAL A 77 0.66 21.39 6.14
N THR A 78 1.27 22.48 6.61
CA THR A 78 2.69 22.81 6.38
C THR A 78 3.35 23.23 7.69
N LEU A 79 4.68 23.08 7.79
CA LEU A 79 5.45 23.28 9.02
C LEU A 79 5.22 24.64 9.70
N ASP A 80 4.93 25.68 8.90
CA ASP A 80 4.88 27.06 9.36
C ASP A 80 3.47 27.48 9.80
N THR A 81 2.49 26.58 9.70
CA THR A 81 1.08 26.89 9.98
C THR A 81 0.70 26.63 11.44
N ALA A 82 -0.34 27.33 11.89
CA ALA A 82 -1.00 27.02 13.16
C ALA A 82 -1.68 25.63 13.14
N VAL A 83 -1.90 25.06 11.95
CA VAL A 83 -2.57 23.76 11.77
C VAL A 83 -1.73 22.62 12.35
N VAL A 84 -0.42 22.61 12.12
CA VAL A 84 0.47 21.58 12.69
C VAL A 84 0.48 21.62 14.22
N ARG A 85 0.53 22.83 14.80
CA ARG A 85 0.44 23.01 16.26
C ARG A 85 -0.91 22.57 16.81
N TRP A 86 -2.00 22.84 16.08
CA TRP A 86 -3.33 22.37 16.42
C TRP A 86 -3.41 20.84 16.38
N ILE A 87 -2.91 20.19 15.33
CA ILE A 87 -2.84 18.72 15.22
C ILE A 87 -2.03 18.13 16.36
N ALA A 88 -0.83 18.65 16.62
CA ALA A 88 0.00 18.20 17.73
C ALA A 88 -0.74 18.34 19.08
N GLY A 89 -1.45 19.46 19.27
CA GLY A 89 -2.27 19.71 20.45
C GLY A 89 -3.40 18.70 20.68
N MET A 90 -3.86 18.00 19.63
CA MET A 90 -4.82 16.91 19.76
C MET A 90 -4.21 15.62 20.35
N ARG A 91 -2.87 15.52 20.39
CA ARG A 91 -2.13 14.33 20.85
C ARG A 91 -2.62 13.04 20.18
N PRO A 92 -2.54 12.94 18.84
CA PRO A 92 -3.08 11.80 18.12
C PRO A 92 -2.37 10.51 18.53
N TRP A 93 -3.13 9.46 18.88
CA TRP A 93 -2.55 8.13 19.12
C TRP A 93 -2.08 7.48 17.82
N THR A 94 -2.80 7.74 16.73
CA THR A 94 -2.46 7.25 15.39
C THR A 94 -2.59 8.36 14.37
N MET A 95 -1.76 8.31 13.33
CA MET A 95 -1.83 9.21 12.18
C MET A 95 -1.73 8.44 10.87
N SER A 96 -2.77 8.54 10.04
CA SER A 96 -2.79 7.94 8.70
C SER A 96 -2.48 8.97 7.63
N TRP A 97 -1.55 8.67 6.73
CA TRP A 97 -1.11 9.53 5.62
C TRP A 97 -1.55 8.92 4.29
N SER A 98 -2.62 9.46 3.71
CA SER A 98 -3.16 9.04 2.40
C SER A 98 -2.25 9.50 1.27
N ASN A 99 -1.41 8.61 0.73
CA ASN A 99 -0.40 8.82 -0.34
C ASN A 99 0.40 10.15 -0.34
N VAL A 100 0.35 10.94 0.73
CA VAL A 100 1.01 12.25 0.84
C VAL A 100 2.52 12.14 0.65
N LEU A 101 3.08 11.02 1.09
CA LEU A 101 4.50 10.73 0.98
C LEU A 101 5.01 10.64 -0.46
N ASP A 102 4.14 10.43 -1.44
CA ASP A 102 4.48 10.41 -2.88
C ASP A 102 4.63 11.82 -3.48
N TYR A 103 4.12 12.85 -2.80
CA TYR A 103 4.05 14.22 -3.32
C TYR A 103 4.95 15.19 -2.55
N MET A 104 5.82 14.66 -1.68
CA MET A 104 6.69 15.46 -0.83
C MET A 104 8.08 14.85 -0.77
N ALA A 105 9.11 15.72 -0.77
CA ALA A 105 10.46 15.26 -0.49
C ALA A 105 10.50 14.55 0.89
N PRO A 106 11.10 13.34 1.01
CA PRO A 106 11.05 12.55 2.24
C PRO A 106 11.48 13.32 3.49
N LYS A 107 12.54 14.13 3.38
CA LYS A 107 13.00 14.98 4.48
C LYS A 107 11.97 16.01 4.95
N VAL A 108 11.21 16.59 4.03
CA VAL A 108 10.14 17.56 4.36
C VAL A 108 8.96 16.82 4.99
N PHE A 109 8.58 15.67 4.43
CA PHE A 109 7.54 14.81 4.97
C PHE A 109 7.84 14.40 6.42
N HIS A 110 9.03 13.86 6.71
CA HIS A 110 9.38 13.41 8.05
C HIS A 110 9.39 14.56 9.06
N ARG A 111 9.90 15.75 8.68
CA ARG A 111 9.82 16.94 9.53
C ARG A 111 8.38 17.31 9.85
N LEU A 112 7.49 17.29 8.85
CA LEU A 112 6.08 17.59 9.02
C LEU A 112 5.39 16.58 9.93
N ALA A 113 5.61 15.29 9.67
CA ALA A 113 5.03 14.20 10.43
C ALA A 113 5.46 14.27 11.91
N ARG A 114 6.76 14.50 12.18
CA ARG A 114 7.28 14.73 13.55
C ARG A 114 6.66 15.94 14.23
N ALA A 115 6.47 17.03 13.49
CA ALA A 115 5.87 18.24 14.05
C ALA A 115 4.39 18.01 14.42
N CYS A 116 3.67 17.21 13.65
CA CYS A 116 2.30 16.80 13.98
C CYS A 116 2.22 15.84 15.18
N SER A 117 3.27 15.04 15.43
CA SER A 117 3.37 14.10 16.55
C SER A 117 4.34 14.54 17.65
N ALA A 118 4.56 15.85 17.78
CA ALA A 118 5.58 16.41 18.67
C ALA A 118 5.40 16.04 20.17
N ASN A 119 4.20 15.60 20.57
CA ASN A 119 3.88 15.20 21.93
C ASN A 119 4.12 13.71 22.23
N GLY A 120 4.69 12.94 21.30
CA GLY A 120 4.97 11.52 21.47
C GLY A 120 3.73 10.63 21.30
N ASP A 121 3.85 9.36 21.69
CA ASP A 121 2.80 8.34 21.72
C ASP A 121 2.07 8.09 20.38
N THR A 122 2.60 8.60 19.26
CA THR A 122 1.92 8.57 17.97
C THR A 122 2.48 7.46 17.08
N ILE A 123 1.63 6.53 16.68
CA ILE A 123 1.95 5.56 15.63
C ILE A 123 1.49 6.10 14.28
N HIS A 124 2.41 6.24 13.34
CA HIS A 124 2.14 6.66 11.99
C HIS A 124 1.89 5.45 11.08
N TYR A 125 0.92 5.59 10.19
CA TYR A 125 0.62 4.68 9.10
C TYR A 125 0.59 5.47 7.80
N GLY A 126 1.18 4.94 6.74
CA GLY A 126 1.19 5.60 5.44
C GLY A 126 1.45 4.59 4.34
N TYR A 127 1.14 4.99 3.11
CA TYR A 127 1.40 4.15 1.96
C TYR A 127 1.90 4.93 0.75
N SER A 128 2.74 4.27 -0.04
CA SER A 128 3.18 4.76 -1.35
C SER A 128 2.45 4.02 -2.46
N MET A 129 2.01 4.77 -3.46
CA MET A 129 1.60 4.23 -4.76
C MET A 129 2.64 4.53 -5.85
N ASN A 130 3.58 5.46 -5.63
CA ASN A 130 4.55 5.90 -6.62
C ASN A 130 5.99 5.43 -6.36
N TRP A 131 6.24 4.63 -5.32
CA TRP A 131 7.58 4.17 -4.96
C TRP A 131 8.32 3.48 -6.13
N GLY A 132 7.58 2.79 -7.01
CA GLY A 132 8.15 2.17 -8.21
C GLY A 132 8.71 3.18 -9.21
N ALA A 133 8.03 4.31 -9.41
CA ALA A 133 8.53 5.39 -10.26
C ALA A 133 9.80 6.06 -9.70
N GLU A 134 10.07 5.92 -8.40
CA GLU A 134 11.26 6.44 -7.73
C GLU A 134 12.40 5.41 -7.62
N THR A 135 12.17 4.17 -8.05
CA THR A 135 13.10 3.05 -7.84
C THR A 135 13.43 2.37 -9.16
N TYR A 136 14.72 2.40 -9.53
CA TYR A 136 15.22 1.64 -10.68
C TYR A 136 15.05 0.13 -10.46
N GLY A 137 14.65 -0.58 -11.52
CA GLY A 137 14.53 -2.05 -11.52
C GLY A 137 13.18 -2.56 -11.05
N THR A 138 12.20 -1.67 -10.86
CA THR A 138 10.82 -2.06 -10.53
C THR A 138 9.98 -2.41 -11.76
N CYS A 139 10.52 -2.16 -12.96
CA CYS A 139 9.95 -2.62 -14.22
C CYS A 139 10.91 -3.60 -14.90
N ILE A 140 10.38 -4.71 -15.42
CA ILE A 140 11.17 -5.68 -16.21
C ILE A 140 11.83 -5.05 -17.45
N MET A 141 11.30 -3.92 -17.92
CA MET A 141 11.85 -3.16 -19.04
C MET A 141 13.09 -2.34 -18.66
N ASP A 142 13.39 -2.17 -17.37
CA ASP A 142 14.52 -1.34 -16.89
C ASP A 142 15.89 -1.97 -17.14
N THR A 143 15.94 -3.28 -17.40
CA THR A 143 17.18 -4.01 -17.72
C THR A 143 17.13 -4.49 -19.15
N ASP A 144 18.24 -4.43 -19.88
CA ASP A 144 18.42 -5.05 -21.21
C ASP A 144 18.94 -6.51 -21.11
N ASN A 145 19.31 -6.97 -19.92
CA ASN A 145 19.84 -8.30 -19.68
C ASN A 145 18.74 -9.37 -19.78
N LEU A 146 18.79 -10.18 -20.84
CA LEU A 146 17.81 -11.22 -21.11
C LEU A 146 17.75 -12.32 -20.04
N ALA A 147 18.87 -12.64 -19.38
CA ALA A 147 18.89 -13.64 -18.31
C ALA A 147 18.11 -13.14 -17.09
N VAL A 148 18.37 -11.89 -16.67
CA VAL A 148 17.65 -11.26 -15.56
C VAL A 148 16.16 -11.15 -15.87
N ARG A 149 15.77 -10.76 -17.09
CA ARG A 149 14.35 -10.74 -17.50
C ARG A 149 13.71 -12.12 -17.40
N ALA A 150 14.40 -13.17 -17.87
CA ALA A 150 13.88 -14.53 -17.80
C ALA A 150 13.69 -15.00 -16.35
N ASP A 151 14.64 -14.68 -15.47
CA ASP A 151 14.56 -15.02 -14.04
C ASP A 151 13.40 -14.29 -13.35
N VAL A 152 13.20 -13.00 -13.65
CA VAL A 152 12.07 -12.22 -13.13
C VAL A 152 10.72 -12.80 -13.59
N ILE A 153 10.59 -13.15 -14.88
CA ILE A 153 9.37 -13.77 -15.41
C ILE A 153 9.09 -15.09 -14.70
N LYS A 154 10.12 -15.94 -14.57
CA LYS A 154 10.00 -17.24 -13.92
C LYS A 154 9.62 -17.09 -12.45
N GLY A 155 10.33 -16.25 -11.69
CA GLY A 155 10.06 -16.03 -10.28
C GLY A 155 8.66 -15.46 -10.03
N ALA A 156 8.20 -14.55 -10.88
CA ALA A 156 6.86 -14.01 -10.80
C ALA A 156 5.79 -15.06 -11.14
N HIS A 157 6.04 -15.96 -12.09
CA HIS A 157 5.18 -17.10 -12.38
C HIS A 157 5.09 -18.07 -11.19
N ASP A 158 6.24 -18.44 -10.60
CA ASP A 158 6.31 -19.34 -9.45
C ASP A 158 5.56 -18.77 -8.23
N MET A 159 5.70 -17.46 -8.00
CA MET A 159 4.95 -16.74 -6.96
C MET A 159 3.43 -16.82 -7.17
N LEU A 160 2.94 -16.55 -8.39
CA LEU A 160 1.51 -16.65 -8.71
C LEU A 160 0.96 -18.06 -8.50
N GLN A 161 1.71 -19.08 -8.91
CA GLN A 161 1.35 -20.47 -8.67
C GLN A 161 1.22 -20.74 -7.18
N MET A 162 2.17 -20.27 -6.36
CA MET A 162 2.09 -20.42 -4.90
C MET A 162 0.83 -19.75 -4.34
N THR A 163 0.53 -18.50 -4.70
CA THR A 163 -0.67 -17.78 -4.23
C THR A 163 -1.97 -18.53 -4.59
N SER A 164 -2.04 -19.12 -5.78
CA SER A 164 -3.24 -19.87 -6.21
C SER A 164 -3.53 -21.13 -5.40
N THR A 165 -2.50 -21.72 -4.77
CA THR A 165 -2.66 -22.94 -3.95
C THR A 165 -3.15 -22.65 -2.53
N VAL A 166 -3.03 -21.40 -2.05
CA VAL A 166 -3.33 -21.02 -0.66
C VAL A 166 -4.82 -20.66 -0.48
N ALA A 167 -5.49 -20.20 -1.53
CA ALA A 167 -6.89 -19.78 -1.47
C ALA A 167 -7.83 -20.72 -2.26
N PRO A 168 -8.97 -21.17 -1.67
CA PRO A 168 -10.04 -21.82 -2.43
C PRO A 168 -10.49 -20.93 -3.60
N GLY A 169 -10.51 -21.48 -4.82
CA GLY A 169 -10.79 -20.70 -6.03
C GLY A 169 -9.65 -19.78 -6.51
N GLY A 170 -8.48 -19.79 -5.87
CA GLY A 170 -7.34 -18.94 -6.23
C GLY A 170 -6.82 -19.15 -7.66
N HIS A 171 -7.01 -20.36 -8.22
CA HIS A 171 -6.71 -20.64 -9.62
C HIS A 171 -7.58 -19.84 -10.60
N LEU A 172 -8.79 -19.42 -10.21
CA LEU A 172 -9.67 -18.58 -11.04
C LEU A 172 -9.10 -17.16 -11.19
N LEU A 173 -8.34 -16.70 -10.20
CA LEU A 173 -7.64 -15.40 -10.25
C LEU A 173 -6.43 -15.43 -11.20
N LEU A 174 -6.02 -16.62 -11.67
CA LEU A 174 -4.98 -16.79 -12.69
C LEU A 174 -5.57 -16.97 -14.11
N LEU A 175 -6.90 -16.82 -14.26
CA LEU A 175 -7.60 -16.99 -15.53
C LEU A 175 -8.22 -15.67 -16.03
N PRO A 176 -8.09 -15.36 -17.33
CA PRO A 176 -7.25 -16.06 -18.31
C PRO A 176 -5.75 -15.95 -17.97
N PRO A 177 -4.90 -16.84 -18.50
CA PRO A 177 -3.46 -16.76 -18.30
C PRO A 177 -2.95 -15.35 -18.59
N PHE A 178 -1.99 -14.87 -17.79
CA PHE A 178 -1.43 -13.55 -18.00
C PHE A 178 -0.76 -13.47 -19.38
N ASP A 179 -1.38 -12.74 -20.30
CA ASP A 179 -0.88 -12.57 -21.67
C ASP A 179 0.40 -11.72 -21.73
N THR A 180 0.62 -10.86 -20.72
CA THR A 180 1.74 -9.91 -20.69
C THR A 180 2.50 -10.00 -19.36
N PRO A 181 3.82 -10.27 -19.38
CA PRO A 181 4.68 -10.28 -18.19
C PRO A 181 4.57 -9.04 -17.29
N LEU A 182 4.29 -7.88 -17.86
CA LEU A 182 4.13 -6.62 -17.12
C LEU A 182 3.06 -6.68 -16.02
N ASN A 183 2.01 -7.49 -16.22
CA ASN A 183 0.86 -7.52 -15.32
C ASN A 183 1.16 -8.17 -13.95
N TYR A 184 2.23 -8.97 -13.87
CA TYR A 184 2.56 -9.73 -12.65
C TYR A 184 4.02 -9.58 -12.21
N THR A 185 4.94 -9.25 -13.12
CA THR A 185 6.35 -9.02 -12.77
C THR A 185 6.55 -7.80 -11.87
N GLY A 186 5.73 -6.76 -12.01
CA GLY A 186 5.81 -5.57 -11.15
C GLY A 186 5.60 -5.89 -9.67
N TYR A 187 4.63 -6.75 -9.34
CA TYR A 187 4.40 -7.18 -7.97
C TYR A 187 5.55 -8.03 -7.43
N TYR A 188 6.07 -8.97 -8.24
CA TYR A 188 7.23 -9.77 -7.86
C TYR A 188 8.47 -8.91 -7.59
N LEU A 189 8.77 -7.95 -8.47
CA LEU A 189 9.86 -6.99 -8.28
C LEU A 189 9.64 -6.14 -7.01
N ALA A 190 8.40 -5.80 -6.68
CA ALA A 190 8.08 -5.12 -5.43
C ALA A 190 8.35 -5.94 -4.19
N MET A 191 8.06 -7.25 -4.22
CA MET A 191 8.43 -8.14 -3.12
C MET A 191 9.94 -8.12 -2.87
N LEU A 192 10.75 -8.06 -3.93
CA LEU A 192 12.20 -7.99 -3.83
C LEU A 192 12.69 -6.61 -3.35
N LEU A 193 12.11 -5.53 -3.87
CA LEU A 193 12.69 -4.19 -3.75
C LEU A 193 12.08 -3.31 -2.65
N HIS A 194 10.88 -3.61 -2.15
CA HIS A 194 10.18 -2.70 -1.22
C HIS A 194 11.01 -2.41 0.03
N LYS A 195 11.69 -3.41 0.61
CA LYS A 195 12.54 -3.20 1.81
C LYS A 195 13.68 -2.23 1.55
N HIS A 196 14.24 -2.25 0.33
CA HIS A 196 15.29 -1.31 -0.05
C HIS A 196 14.74 0.11 -0.15
N TRP A 197 13.57 0.29 -0.76
CA TRP A 197 12.92 1.59 -0.81
C TRP A 197 12.52 2.10 0.58
N VAL A 198 11.99 1.25 1.46
CA VAL A 198 11.67 1.66 2.85
C VAL A 198 12.93 2.13 3.58
N ARG A 199 14.03 1.38 3.51
CA ARG A 199 15.31 1.80 4.11
C ARG A 199 15.79 3.13 3.54
N HIS A 200 15.61 3.34 2.24
CA HIS A 200 15.96 4.58 1.57
C HIS A 200 15.07 5.76 1.99
N PHE A 201 13.76 5.54 2.15
CA PHE A 201 12.81 6.55 2.59
C PHE A 201 13.11 7.01 4.03
N PHE A 202 13.34 6.04 4.93
CA PHE A 202 13.61 6.26 6.35
C PHE A 202 15.09 6.47 6.71
N ALA A 203 15.97 6.63 5.72
CA ALA A 203 17.38 6.84 5.97
C ALA A 203 17.63 8.05 6.89
N ALA A 204 18.64 7.97 7.76
CA ALA A 204 18.85 8.90 8.88
C ALA A 204 18.97 10.37 8.43
N GLU A 205 19.57 10.62 7.27
CA GLU A 205 19.72 11.94 6.66
C GLU A 205 18.39 12.56 6.20
N ARG A 206 17.34 11.75 6.08
CA ARG A 206 15.98 12.13 5.69
C ARG A 206 15.06 12.16 6.89
N ALA A 207 14.93 11.04 7.58
CA ALA A 207 13.98 10.87 8.67
C ALA A 207 14.46 11.47 10.00
N GLY A 208 15.76 11.68 10.17
CA GLY A 208 16.36 12.05 11.44
C GLY A 208 16.45 10.86 12.41
N PRO A 209 17.09 11.04 13.58
CA PRO A 209 17.31 9.97 14.57
C PRO A 209 16.02 9.52 15.24
N GLY A 210 16.04 8.33 15.85
CA GLY A 210 14.94 7.83 16.69
C GLY A 210 13.66 7.44 15.94
N VAL A 211 13.72 7.30 14.61
CA VAL A 211 12.61 6.68 13.87
C VAL A 211 12.69 5.17 14.02
N GLN A 212 11.58 4.55 14.39
CA GLN A 212 11.43 3.10 14.37
C GLN A 212 10.37 2.74 13.33
N VAL A 213 10.74 1.86 12.42
CA VAL A 213 9.84 1.28 11.42
C VAL A 213 9.47 -0.12 11.90
N GLY A 214 8.17 -0.38 11.98
CA GLY A 214 7.63 -1.63 12.50
C GLY A 214 7.21 -2.57 11.39
N CYS A 215 6.10 -2.24 10.74
CA CYS A 215 5.47 -3.12 9.76
C CYS A 215 5.60 -2.53 8.36
N THR A 216 6.17 -3.30 7.45
CA THR A 216 6.10 -3.04 6.01
C THR A 216 5.30 -4.17 5.38
N GLN A 217 4.05 -3.93 5.06
CA GLN A 217 3.18 -4.93 4.44
C GLN A 217 2.90 -4.54 3.00
N MET A 218 3.10 -5.51 2.12
CA MET A 218 2.50 -5.52 0.80
C MET A 218 1.18 -6.25 0.91
N HIS A 219 0.15 -5.72 0.25
CA HIS A 219 -1.11 -6.44 0.11
C HIS A 219 -0.88 -7.69 -0.75
N THR A 220 -1.66 -8.73 -0.52
CA THR A 220 -1.69 -9.91 -1.39
C THR A 220 -1.94 -9.47 -2.84
N TYR A 221 -1.18 -10.02 -3.78
CA TYR A 221 -1.31 -9.68 -5.20
C TYR A 221 -2.76 -9.83 -5.65
N ASN A 222 -3.39 -8.71 -6.04
CA ASN A 222 -4.74 -8.69 -6.56
C ASN A 222 -4.71 -8.49 -8.09
N PRO A 223 -4.98 -9.54 -8.90
CA PRO A 223 -5.02 -9.42 -10.35
C PRO A 223 -6.25 -8.66 -10.86
N LEU A 224 -7.23 -8.38 -10.00
CA LEU A 224 -8.45 -7.64 -10.32
C LEU A 224 -8.32 -6.14 -10.06
N ALA A 225 -7.15 -5.69 -9.58
CA ALA A 225 -6.86 -4.30 -9.25
C ALA A 225 -5.73 -3.76 -10.12
N HIS A 226 -5.95 -2.61 -10.77
CA HIS A 226 -4.93 -1.90 -11.54
C HIS A 226 -3.68 -1.55 -10.71
N ASN A 227 -3.85 -1.28 -9.42
CA ASN A 227 -2.73 -0.97 -8.53
C ASN A 227 -2.50 -2.09 -7.50
N SER A 228 -1.82 -3.15 -7.94
CA SER A 228 -1.45 -4.27 -7.08
C SER A 228 -0.23 -4.00 -6.20
N VAL A 229 0.40 -2.81 -6.29
CA VAL A 229 1.74 -2.58 -5.75
C VAL A 229 1.79 -1.39 -4.77
N ARG A 230 0.75 -1.28 -3.94
CA ARG A 230 0.73 -0.36 -2.80
C ARG A 230 1.65 -0.87 -1.70
N LEU A 231 2.60 -0.03 -1.29
CA LEU A 231 3.50 -0.32 -0.18
C LEU A 231 3.03 0.42 1.08
N THR A 232 2.61 -0.35 2.10
CA THR A 232 2.17 0.22 3.38
C THR A 232 3.28 0.14 4.42
N MET A 233 3.35 1.15 5.28
CA MET A 233 4.37 1.30 6.29
C MET A 233 3.76 1.79 7.60
N LEU A 234 4.26 1.24 8.70
CA LEU A 234 3.94 1.67 10.05
C LEU A 234 5.24 2.06 10.76
N TRP A 235 5.27 3.26 11.33
CA TRP A 235 6.46 3.80 12.01
C TRP A 235 6.09 4.69 13.18
N THR A 236 7.06 4.98 14.04
CA THR A 236 6.95 5.94 15.14
C THR A 236 8.22 6.77 15.21
N TYR A 237 8.09 7.99 15.74
CA TYR A 237 9.22 8.85 16.10
C TYR A 237 9.47 8.89 17.60
N ASP A 238 8.65 8.17 18.38
CA ASP A 238 8.77 8.04 19.82
C ASP A 238 9.65 6.82 20.14
N GLU A 239 10.81 7.06 20.75
CA GLU A 239 11.79 6.04 21.10
C GLU A 239 11.32 5.09 22.22
N SER A 240 10.27 5.48 22.96
CA SER A 240 9.68 4.66 24.01
C SER A 240 8.75 3.58 23.46
N ILE A 241 8.22 3.78 22.25
CA ILE A 241 7.41 2.78 21.56
C ILE A 241 8.36 1.79 20.90
N GLN A 242 8.03 0.50 21.02
CA GLN A 242 8.73 -0.58 20.33
C GLN A 242 7.78 -1.26 19.36
N LEU A 243 8.00 -1.04 18.08
CA LEU A 243 7.27 -1.70 17.03
C LEU A 243 7.92 -3.06 16.74
N GLN A 244 7.11 -4.12 16.71
CA GLN A 244 7.57 -5.42 16.26
C GLN A 244 7.71 -5.42 14.74
N ASP A 245 8.89 -5.82 14.27
CA ASP A 245 9.07 -6.18 12.87
C ASP A 245 8.37 -7.52 12.63
N GLN A 246 7.28 -7.53 11.86
CA GLN A 246 6.68 -8.79 11.39
C GLN A 246 7.52 -9.37 10.25
N ALA A 247 8.81 -9.57 10.50
CA ALA A 247 9.71 -10.35 9.66
C ALA A 247 9.73 -11.81 10.15
N THR A 248 8.60 -12.50 10.09
CA THR A 248 8.57 -13.97 10.14
C THR A 248 7.70 -14.51 9.02
N GLY A 249 8.19 -14.32 7.81
CA GLY A 249 7.81 -15.04 6.61
C GLY A 249 9.08 -15.20 5.78
N SER A 250 9.84 -16.25 6.08
CA SER A 250 11.04 -16.76 5.39
C SER A 250 11.96 -15.71 4.76
N GLU A 251 13.13 -15.48 5.37
CA GLU A 251 14.32 -15.07 4.62
C GLU A 251 14.59 -16.12 3.54
N VAL A 252 14.01 -15.92 2.34
CA VAL A 252 14.64 -16.43 1.14
C VAL A 252 15.87 -15.55 0.98
N SER A 253 17.05 -16.12 1.25
CA SER A 253 18.33 -15.47 1.04
C SER A 253 18.41 -14.96 -0.39
N ALA A 254 18.11 -13.69 -0.59
CA ALA A 254 18.42 -12.98 -1.82
C ALA A 254 19.89 -12.56 -1.78
N ASP A 255 20.79 -13.54 -1.68
CA ASP A 255 22.14 -13.41 -2.19
C ASP A 255 22.07 -13.62 -3.71
N MET A 256 21.42 -12.68 -4.39
CA MET A 256 21.78 -12.38 -5.77
C MET A 256 22.72 -11.19 -5.69
N ASP A 257 24.02 -11.49 -5.70
CA ASP A 257 25.08 -10.52 -5.94
C ASP A 257 24.73 -9.74 -7.22
N MET A 258 24.23 -8.51 -7.03
CA MET A 258 24.18 -7.52 -8.08
C MET A 258 25.64 -7.23 -8.47
N PRO A 259 26.06 -7.45 -9.73
CA PRO A 259 27.43 -7.14 -10.12
C PRO A 259 27.69 -5.65 -9.88
N ALA A 260 28.82 -5.36 -9.22
CA ALA A 260 29.24 -4.04 -8.73
C ALA A 260 29.55 -3.01 -9.84
N ASP A 261 29.19 -3.26 -11.09
CA ASP A 261 29.60 -2.48 -12.25
C ASP A 261 28.42 -1.73 -12.88
N CYS A 262 27.80 -0.83 -12.12
CA CYS A 262 26.96 0.25 -12.68
C CYS A 262 27.31 1.61 -12.05
N ASN A 263 28.60 1.82 -11.76
CA ASN A 263 29.11 3.10 -11.25
C ASN A 263 30.36 3.53 -12.02
N THR A 264 30.28 3.61 -13.34
CA THR A 264 31.14 4.47 -14.18
C THR A 264 30.50 4.66 -15.55
N SER A 265 29.80 5.79 -15.75
CA SER A 265 29.79 6.65 -16.95
C SER A 265 28.69 7.70 -16.81
#